data_AF-A0A1N6HRK6-F1
#
_entry.id   AF-A0A1N6HRK6-F1
#
_cell.length_a   1.000
_cell.length_b   1.000
_cell.length_c   1.000
_cell.angle_alpha   90.00
_cell.angle_beta   90.00
_cell.angle_gamma   90.00
#
_symmetry.space_group_name_H-M   'P 1'
#
loop_
_entity.id
_entity.type
_entity.pdbx_description
1 polymer ?
#
loop_
_entity_poly.entity_id
_entity_poly.type
_entity_poly.pdbx_seq_one_letter_code
_entity_poly.pdbx_strand_id
1 'polypeptide(L)'
;MEWYEIKIWFAETLSLDRDALHIYGALLIQILTAIIVRRPLSSPLPWIAALIVALLNEYLDLQHAGPQQWSIDLYRAASLHDMRNTMILPTVLLLVARYWPNLLTGRTDDQPLVEEKD
;
A
#
# COMPACT_ATOMS: atom_id res chain seq x y z
N MET A 1 -19.02 -2.60 -16.97
CA MET A 1 -18.96 -2.38 -15.52
C MET A 1 -18.07 -1.19 -15.31
N GLU A 2 -18.62 -0.15 -14.70
CA GLU A 2 -17.83 1.01 -14.27
C GLU A 2 -16.86 0.58 -13.16
N TRP A 3 -15.72 1.26 -13.03
CA TRP A 3 -14.71 0.95 -12.00
C TRP A 3 -15.32 0.87 -10.60
N TYR A 4 -16.26 1.76 -10.30
CA TYR A 4 -17.02 1.79 -9.06
C TYR A 4 -17.81 0.51 -8.78
N GLU A 5 -18.45 -0.07 -9.80
CA GLU A 5 -19.22 -1.31 -9.69
C GLU A 5 -18.32 -2.52 -9.41
N ILE A 6 -17.14 -2.57 -10.03
CA ILE A 6 -16.15 -3.61 -9.78
C ILE A 6 -15.65 -3.54 -8.34
N LYS A 7 -15.41 -2.32 -7.82
CA LYS A 7 -14.95 -2.07 -6.45
C LYS A 7 -15.99 -2.54 -5.42
N ILE A 8 -17.27 -2.23 -5.64
CA ILE A 8 -18.37 -2.70 -4.78
C ILE A 8 -18.48 -4.22 -4.83
N TRP A 9 -18.48 -4.81 -6.04
CA TRP A 9 -18.58 -6.26 -6.19
C TRP A 9 -17.44 -7.00 -5.49
N PHE A 10 -16.21 -6.48 -5.56
CA PHE A 10 -15.08 -7.03 -4.81
C PHE A 10 -15.28 -6.92 -3.29
N ALA A 11 -15.69 -5.75 -2.79
CA ALA A 11 -15.92 -5.54 -1.36
C ALA A 11 -17.01 -6.47 -0.80
N GLU A 12 -18.14 -6.58 -1.51
CA GLU A 12 -19.26 -7.45 -1.13
C GLU A 12 -18.90 -8.93 -1.20
N THR A 13 -18.20 -9.37 -2.26
CA THR A 13 -17.81 -10.77 -2.44
C THR A 13 -16.79 -11.24 -1.40
N LEU A 14 -15.87 -10.36 -1.00
CA LEU A 14 -14.88 -10.64 0.03
C LEU A 14 -15.37 -10.34 1.44
N SER A 15 -16.57 -9.77 1.61
CA SER A 15 -17.08 -9.24 2.90
C SER A 15 -16.05 -8.33 3.59
N LEU A 16 -15.25 -7.62 2.79
CA LEU A 16 -14.21 -6.73 3.28
C LEU A 16 -14.80 -5.33 3.41
N ASP A 17 -14.60 -4.75 4.58
CA ASP A 17 -14.94 -3.36 4.81
C ASP A 17 -14.21 -2.45 3.81
N ARG A 18 -14.80 -1.32 3.43
CA ARG A 18 -14.24 -0.40 2.42
C ARG A 18 -12.81 0.00 2.78
N ASP A 19 -12.55 0.22 4.07
CA ASP A 19 -11.24 0.57 4.62
C ASP A 19 -10.22 -0.56 4.47
N ALA A 20 -10.65 -1.81 4.63
CA ALA A 20 -9.78 -2.98 4.49
C ALA A 20 -9.30 -3.16 3.04
N LEU A 21 -10.18 -2.89 2.06
CA LEU A 21 -9.84 -2.99 0.64
C LEU A 21 -8.68 -2.04 0.26
N HIS A 22 -8.69 -0.82 0.80
CA HIS A 22 -7.63 0.16 0.56
C HIS A 22 -6.28 -0.30 1.14
N ILE A 23 -6.29 -0.83 2.35
CA ILE A 23 -5.08 -1.35 3.03
C ILE A 23 -4.49 -2.53 2.25
N TYR A 24 -5.30 -3.56 1.97
CA TYR A 24 -4.82 -4.75 1.28
C TYR A 24 -4.44 -4.47 -0.18
N GLY A 25 -5.19 -3.59 -0.85
CA GLY A 25 -4.89 -3.17 -2.22
C GLY A 25 -3.51 -2.52 -2.34
N ALA A 26 -3.20 -1.54 -1.48
CA ALA A 26 -1.92 -0.84 -1.52
C ALA A 26 -0.74 -1.76 -1.20
N LEU A 27 -0.89 -2.67 -0.22
CA LEU A 27 0.14 -3.67 0.08
C LEU A 27 0.38 -4.62 -1.09
N LEU A 28 -0.70 -5.10 -1.72
CA LEU A 28 -0.60 -5.99 -2.87
C LEU A 28 0.10 -5.29 -4.04
N ILE A 29 -0.24 -4.03 -4.33
CA ILE A 29 0.40 -3.24 -5.38
C ILE A 29 1.90 -3.07 -5.08
N GLN A 30 2.28 -2.77 -3.84
CA GLN A 30 3.68 -2.63 -3.47
C GLN A 30 4.45 -3.94 -3.66
N ILE A 31 3.91 -5.07 -3.18
CA ILE A 31 4.55 -6.39 -3.32
C ILE A 31 4.66 -6.80 -4.78
N LEU A 32 3.56 -6.69 -5.56
CA LEU A 32 3.55 -7.01 -6.98
C LEU A 32 4.52 -6.13 -7.76
N THR A 33 4.60 -4.84 -7.46
CA THR A 33 5.56 -3.93 -8.09
C THR A 33 7.00 -4.35 -7.79
N ALA A 34 7.29 -4.72 -6.54
CA ALA A 34 8.61 -5.23 -6.15
C ALA A 34 8.99 -6.49 -6.96
N ILE A 35 8.05 -7.41 -7.15
CA ILE A 35 8.22 -8.63 -7.96
C ILE A 35 8.45 -8.29 -9.44
N ILE A 36 7.60 -7.45 -10.03
CA ILE A 36 7.63 -7.10 -11.46
C ILE A 36 8.92 -6.35 -11.82
N VAL A 37 9.26 -5.31 -11.03
CA VAL A 37 10.45 -4.48 -11.26
C VAL A 37 11.73 -5.18 -10.74
N ARG A 38 11.58 -6.33 -10.06
CA ARG A 38 12.66 -7.11 -9.42
C ARG A 38 13.51 -6.25 -8.50
N ARG A 39 12.85 -5.40 -7.72
CA ARG A 39 13.48 -4.52 -6.72
C ARG A 39 13.07 -4.97 -5.33
N PRO A 40 13.98 -4.92 -4.34
CA PRO A 40 13.61 -5.23 -2.97
C PRO A 40 12.59 -4.24 -2.44
N LEU A 41 11.79 -4.64 -1.45
CA LEU A 41 10.82 -3.77 -0.77
C LEU A 41 11.48 -2.60 -0.03
N SER A 42 12.79 -2.67 0.23
CA SER A 42 13.61 -1.57 0.75
C SER A 42 13.87 -0.46 -0.27
N SER A 43 13.64 -0.72 -1.56
CA SER A 43 13.66 0.29 -2.61
C SER A 43 12.43 1.19 -2.50
N PRO A 44 12.55 2.51 -2.74
CA PRO A 44 11.39 3.40 -2.76
C PRO A 44 10.46 3.14 -3.96
N LEU A 45 10.92 2.46 -5.03
CA LEU A 45 10.14 2.30 -6.27
C LEU A 45 8.78 1.58 -6.06
N PRO A 46 8.71 0.42 -5.39
CA PRO A 46 7.43 -0.25 -5.15
C PRO A 46 6.49 0.59 -4.27
N TRP A 47 7.03 1.34 -3.32
CA TRP A 47 6.26 2.26 -2.47
C TRP A 47 5.67 3.42 -3.27
N ILE A 48 6.46 4.02 -4.18
CA ILE A 48 5.99 5.10 -5.07
C ILE A 48 4.84 4.59 -5.95
N ALA A 49 4.93 3.37 -6.48
CA ALA A 49 3.85 2.79 -7.28
C ALA A 49 2.55 2.65 -6.47
N ALA A 50 2.62 2.15 -5.23
CA ALA A 50 1.45 2.08 -4.35
C ALA A 50 0.86 3.47 -4.07
N LEU A 51 1.71 4.48 -3.83
CA LEU A 51 1.27 5.87 -3.63
C LEU A 51 0.54 6.42 -4.87
N ILE A 52 1.10 6.21 -6.07
CA ILE A 52 0.48 6.67 -7.32
C ILE A 52 -0.88 6.01 -7.52
N VAL A 53 -0.99 4.70 -7.33
CA VAL A 53 -2.27 3.99 -7.51
C VAL A 53 -3.29 4.42 -6.45
N ALA A 54 -2.87 4.65 -5.20
CA ALA A 54 -3.74 5.18 -4.15
C ALA A 54 -4.30 6.56 -4.52
N LEU A 55 -3.45 7.47 -5.02
CA LEU A 55 -3.86 8.79 -5.48
C LEU A 55 -4.83 8.72 -6.67
N LEU A 56 -4.57 7.83 -7.64
CA LEU A 56 -5.46 7.63 -8.78
C LEU A 56 -6.81 7.07 -8.35
N ASN A 57 -6.84 6.13 -7.40
CA ASN A 57 -8.08 5.58 -6.87
C ASN A 57 -8.92 6.65 -6.18
N GLU A 58 -8.31 7.52 -5.37
CA GLU A 58 -9.05 8.64 -4.76
C GLU A 58 -9.53 9.68 -5.79
N TYR A 59 -8.73 9.94 -6.82
CA TYR A 59 -9.14 10.80 -7.91
C TYR A 59 -10.33 10.23 -8.70
N LEU A 60 -10.40 8.90 -8.84
CA LEU A 60 -11.56 8.25 -9.46
C LEU A 60 -12.79 8.29 -8.53
N ASP A 61 -12.63 8.03 -7.23
CA ASP A 61 -13.73 8.16 -6.26
C ASP A 61 -14.27 9.62 -6.25
N LEU A 62 -13.41 10.63 -6.40
CA LEU A 62 -13.77 12.05 -6.55
C LEU A 62 -14.68 12.33 -7.74
N GLN A 63 -14.37 11.77 -8.91
CA GLN A 63 -15.16 12.01 -10.11
C GLN A 63 -16.54 11.36 -10.05
N HIS A 64 -16.69 10.30 -9.24
CA HIS A 64 -17.96 9.59 -9.05
C HIS A 64 -18.77 10.13 -7.87
N ALA A 65 -18.14 10.85 -6.93
CA ALA A 65 -18.82 11.58 -5.87
C ALA A 65 -19.57 12.78 -6.47
N GLY A 66 -20.86 12.60 -6.76
CA GLY A 66 -21.69 13.67 -7.33
C GLY A 66 -21.69 14.95 -6.47
N PRO A 67 -21.92 16.13 -7.09
CA PRO A 67 -21.76 17.46 -6.47
C PRO A 67 -22.69 17.76 -5.27
N GLN A 68 -23.51 16.82 -4.83
CA GLN A 68 -24.61 17.04 -3.87
C GLN A 68 -24.40 16.36 -2.51
N GLN A 69 -23.37 15.54 -2.33
CA GLN A 69 -23.39 14.56 -1.24
C GLN A 69 -22.50 14.92 -0.03
N TRP A 70 -21.49 15.80 -0.16
CA TRP A 70 -20.57 16.13 0.93
C TRP A 70 -20.14 17.60 0.87
N SER A 71 -20.11 18.28 2.02
CA SER A 71 -19.37 19.55 2.11
C SER A 71 -17.88 19.28 1.86
N ILE A 72 -17.19 20.25 1.24
CA ILE A 72 -15.75 20.14 0.91
C ILE A 72 -14.91 19.71 2.12
N ASP A 73 -15.29 20.15 3.33
CA ASP A 73 -14.56 19.84 4.56
C ASP A 73 -14.74 18.40 5.04
N LEU A 74 -15.98 17.87 5.00
CA LEU A 74 -16.24 16.46 5.31
C LEU A 74 -15.56 15.53 4.30
N TYR A 75 -15.57 15.91 3.02
CA TYR A 75 -14.89 15.16 1.98
C TYR A 75 -13.37 15.13 2.18
N ARG A 76 -12.74 16.27 2.48
CA ARG A 76 -11.30 16.35 2.77
C ARG A 76 -10.91 15.50 3.98
N ALA A 77 -11.74 15.48 5.02
CA ALA A 77 -11.51 14.64 6.19
C ALA A 77 -11.56 13.14 5.87
N ALA A 78 -12.54 12.72 5.05
CA ALA A 78 -12.66 11.32 4.60
C ALA A 78 -11.51 10.90 3.68
N SER A 79 -11.17 11.71 2.67
CA SER A 79 -10.05 11.41 1.76
C SER A 79 -8.70 11.36 2.48
N LEU A 80 -8.49 12.23 3.47
CA LEU A 80 -7.28 12.18 4.31
C LEU A 80 -7.23 10.91 5.16
N HIS A 81 -8.38 10.49 5.70
CA HIS A 81 -8.49 9.25 6.47
C HIS A 81 -8.16 8.03 5.60
N ASP A 82 -8.73 7.95 4.41
CA ASP A 82 -8.54 6.85 3.45
C ASP A 82 -7.08 6.82 2.99
N MET A 83 -6.50 7.96 2.62
CA MET A 83 -5.09 8.07 2.26
C MET A 83 -4.14 7.61 3.38
N ARG A 84 -4.43 8.03 4.63
CA ARG A 84 -3.65 7.62 5.80
C ARG A 84 -3.73 6.10 5.99
N ASN A 85 -4.93 5.53 6.01
CA ASN A 85 -5.10 4.08 6.20
C ASN A 85 -4.43 3.29 5.08
N THR A 86 -4.54 3.77 3.84
CA THR A 86 -3.93 3.16 2.65
C THR A 86 -2.39 3.13 2.73
N MET A 87 -1.76 4.23 3.15
CA MET A 87 -0.31 4.41 3.04
C MET A 87 0.48 4.10 4.32
N ILE A 88 -0.15 3.96 5.49
CA ILE A 88 0.54 3.61 6.74
C ILE A 88 1.33 2.30 6.57
N LEU A 89 0.67 1.20 6.20
CA LEU A 89 1.34 -0.10 6.11
C LEU A 89 2.39 -0.16 5.00
N PRO A 90 2.15 0.37 3.79
CA PRO A 90 3.20 0.47 2.77
C PRO A 90 4.46 1.20 3.24
N THR A 91 4.27 2.29 3.99
CA THR A 91 5.37 3.09 4.55
C THR A 91 6.11 2.33 5.63
N VAL A 92 5.39 1.70 6.56
CA VAL A 92 5.98 0.82 7.58
C VAL A 92 6.78 -0.30 6.92
N LEU A 93 6.24 -0.95 5.88
CA LEU A 93 6.91 -2.02 5.15
C LEU A 93 8.21 -1.55 4.50
N LEU A 94 8.20 -0.37 3.86
CA LEU A 94 9.42 0.24 3.30
C LEU A 94 10.47 0.51 4.38
N LEU A 95 10.06 1.12 5.50
CA LEU A 95 10.97 1.48 6.60
C LEU A 95 11.57 0.24 7.26
N VAL A 96 10.75 -0.76 7.55
CA VAL A 96 11.19 -2.04 8.11
C VAL A 96 12.15 -2.74 7.16
N ALA A 97 11.79 -2.86 5.88
CA ALA A 97 12.67 -3.49 4.90
C ALA A 97 14.00 -2.75 4.71
N ARG A 98 14.02 -1.42 4.87
CA ARG A 98 15.20 -0.58 4.64
C ARG A 98 16.13 -0.48 5.84
N TYR A 99 15.59 -0.34 7.04
CA TYR A 99 16.38 -0.07 8.26
C TYR A 99 16.50 -1.28 9.18
N TRP A 100 15.59 -2.25 9.09
CA TRP A 100 15.59 -3.46 9.90
C TRP A 100 15.34 -4.72 9.05
N PRO A 101 16.14 -4.96 8.00
CA PRO A 101 15.94 -6.11 7.10
C PRO A 101 15.98 -7.44 7.85
N ASN A 102 16.74 -7.53 8.95
CA ASN A 102 16.86 -8.71 9.81
C ASN A 102 15.52 -9.12 10.45
N LEU A 103 14.58 -8.18 10.65
CA LEU A 103 13.22 -8.51 11.12
C LEU A 103 12.41 -9.30 10.08
N LEU A 104 12.69 -9.10 8.78
CA LEU A 104 11.99 -9.78 7.69
C LEU A 104 12.71 -11.04 7.22
N THR A 105 14.04 -11.06 7.30
CA THR A 105 14.87 -12.19 6.82
C THR A 105 15.21 -13.18 7.93
N GLY A 106 14.99 -12.83 9.20
CA GLY A 106 15.38 -13.66 10.35
C GLY A 106 16.90 -13.83 10.48
N ARG A 107 17.70 -13.03 9.76
CA ARG A 107 19.15 -13.13 9.76
C ARG A 107 19.71 -12.41 10.99
N THR A 108 20.30 -13.14 11.92
CA THR A 108 21.19 -12.58 12.93
C THR A 108 22.55 -12.38 12.28
N ASP A 109 23.14 -11.19 12.43
CA ASP A 109 24.48 -10.86 11.91
C ASP A 109 25.61 -11.63 12.63
N ASP A 110 25.27 -12.59 13.50
CA ASP A 110 26.17 -13.45 14.28
C ASP A 110 26.74 -14.64 13.47
N GLN A 111 26.93 -14.50 12.16
CA GLN A 111 27.79 -15.44 11.44
C GLN A 111 29.24 -14.99 11.72
N PRO A 112 30.03 -15.73 12.52
CA PRO A 112 31.42 -15.37 12.72
C PRO A 112 32.09 -15.34 11.35
N LEU A 113 32.91 -14.31 11.12
CA LEU A 113 33.86 -14.30 10.02
C LEU A 113 34.58 -15.63 10.11
N VAL A 114 34.28 -16.56 9.20
CA VAL A 114 35.12 -17.74 9.03
C VAL A 114 36.47 -17.15 8.64
N GLU A 115 37.37 -17.06 9.62
CA GLU A 115 38.79 -16.90 9.37
C GLU A 115 39.15 -18.01 8.40
N GLU A 116 39.27 -17.65 7.13
CA GLU A 116 39.92 -18.47 6.13
C GLU A 116 41.37 -18.57 6.59
N LYS A 117 41.62 -19.59 7.42
CA LYS A 117 42.94 -19.96 7.89
C LYS A 117 43.47 -21.00 6.92
N ASP A 118 44.54 -20.56 6.26
CA ASP A 118 45.54 -21.30 5.46
C ASP A 118 45.17 -21.67 4.01
#